data_AF-A0A9E2Q6R9-F1
#
_entry.id   AF-A0A9E2Q6R9-F1
#
_cell.length_a   1.000
_cell.length_b   1.000
_cell.length_c   1.000
_cell.angle_alpha   90.00
_cell.angle_beta   90.00
_cell.angle_gamma   90.00
#
_symmetry.space_group_name_H-M   'P 1'
#
loop_
_entity.id
_entity.type
_entity.pdbx_description
1 polymer ?
#
loop_
_entity_poly.entity_id
_entity_poly.type
_entity_poly.pdbx_seq_one_letter_code
_entity_poly.pdbx_strand_id
1 'polypeptide(L)'
;MAGLRGDRSVRDVCREYEISETLYYSWRDKLLEGGKAALAASNARTPERVEVVELKKKVAALERTLGRKTYELEVAGELSRDWT
;
A
#
# COMPACT_ATOMS: atom_id res chain seq x y z
N MET A 1 -10.09 21.90 7.90
CA MET A 1 -9.19 21.97 9.08
C MET A 1 -8.45 23.32 9.13
N ALA A 2 -9.18 24.44 9.12
CA ALA A 2 -8.58 25.78 9.04
C ALA A 2 -7.76 26.15 10.30
N GLY A 3 -8.22 25.73 11.49
CA GLY A 3 -7.49 25.97 12.75
C GLY A 3 -6.24 25.09 12.93
N LEU A 4 -6.12 24.00 12.18
CA LEU A 4 -4.95 23.11 12.19
C LEU A 4 -3.91 23.51 11.13
N ARG A 5 -4.37 24.13 10.05
CA ARG A 5 -3.52 24.70 8.99
C ARG A 5 -2.97 26.08 9.32
N GLY A 6 -3.54 26.76 10.33
CA GLY A 6 -3.15 28.12 10.74
C GLY A 6 -3.87 29.23 9.98
N ASP A 7 -4.74 28.90 9.02
CA ASP A 7 -5.46 29.85 8.18
C ASP A 7 -6.51 30.67 8.95
N ARG A 8 -7.01 30.14 10.08
CA ARG A 8 -7.98 30.81 10.97
C ARG A 8 -7.65 30.50 12.43
N SER A 9 -7.97 31.41 13.35
CA SER A 9 -7.73 31.17 14.76
C SER A 9 -8.62 30.05 15.31
N VAL A 10 -8.14 29.29 16.29
CA VAL A 10 -8.92 28.22 16.94
C VAL A 10 -10.22 28.79 17.54
N ARG A 11 -10.17 30.01 18.06
CA ARG A 11 -11.33 30.69 18.64
C ARG A 11 -12.41 31.00 17.61
N ASP A 12 -12.02 31.45 16.42
CA ASP A 12 -12.98 31.73 15.34
C ASP A 12 -13.66 30.44 14.86
N VAL A 13 -12.88 29.37 14.75
CA VAL A 13 -13.40 28.03 14.43
C VAL A 13 -14.36 27.55 15.54
N CYS A 14 -14.01 27.72 16.80
CA CYS A 14 -14.87 27.31 17.91
C CYS A 14 -16.20 28.09 17.95
N ARG A 15 -16.17 29.39 17.61
CA ARG A 15 -17.36 30.24 17.52
C ARG A 15 -18.26 29.87 16.35
N GLU A 16 -17.68 29.65 15.17
CA GLU A 16 -18.41 29.29 13.95
C GLU A 16 -19.16 27.96 14.07
N TYR A 17 -18.51 26.98 14.71
CA TYR A 17 -19.07 25.63 14.87
C TYR A 17 -19.72 25.41 16.25
N GLU A 18 -19.84 26.45 17.06
CA GLU A 18 -20.46 26.41 18.40
C GLU A 18 -19.89 25.30 19.31
N ILE A 19 -18.58 25.07 19.22
CA ILE A 19 -17.86 24.09 20.06
C ILE A 19 -16.96 24.79 21.08
N SER A 20 -16.67 24.10 22.19
CA SER A 20 -15.68 24.60 23.15
C SER A 20 -14.25 24.39 22.64
N GLU A 21 -13.33 25.28 23.02
CA GLU A 21 -11.90 25.14 22.71
C GLU A 21 -11.34 23.82 23.27
N THR A 22 -11.81 23.37 24.44
CA THR A 22 -11.45 22.08 25.04
C THR A 22 -11.83 20.89 24.16
N LEU A 23 -13.05 20.92 23.57
CA LEU A 23 -13.51 19.87 22.67
C LEU A 23 -12.67 19.84 21.38
N TYR A 24 -12.37 21.02 20.83
CA TYR A 24 -11.50 21.15 19.66
C TYR A 24 -10.13 20.50 19.89
N TYR A 25 -9.47 20.83 21.00
CA TYR A 25 -8.15 20.27 21.30
C TYR A 25 -8.22 18.76 21.57
N SER A 26 -9.27 18.27 22.24
CA SER A 26 -9.47 16.82 22.43
C SER A 26 -9.57 16.08 21.09
N TRP A 27 -10.32 16.62 20.13
CA TRP A 27 -10.43 16.02 18.79
C TRP A 27 -9.15 16.13 17.99
N ARG A 28 -8.44 17.27 18.07
CA ARG A 28 -7.14 17.45 17.44
C ARG A 28 -6.15 16.39 17.91
N ASP A 29 -6.08 16.19 19.22
CA ASP A 29 -5.09 15.28 19.80
C ASP A 29 -5.41 13.83 19.42
N LYS A 30 -6.69 13.43 19.45
CA LYS A 30 -7.15 12.12 18.93
C LYS A 30 -6.83 11.93 17.46
N LEU A 31 -7.02 12.97 16.64
CA LEU A 31 -6.73 12.93 15.21
C LEU A 31 -5.23 12.77 14.95
N LEU A 32 -4.39 13.52 15.66
CA LEU A 32 -2.93 13.45 15.52
C LEU A 32 -2.38 12.10 16.00
N GLU A 33 -2.91 11.57 17.10
CA GLU A 33 -2.51 10.28 17.63
C GLU A 33 -2.93 9.13 16.70
N GLY A 34 -4.19 9.12 16.26
CA GLY A 34 -4.69 8.16 15.28
C GLY A 34 -3.96 8.25 13.93
N GLY A 35 -3.62 9.47 13.49
CA GLY A 35 -2.86 9.70 12.26
C GLY A 35 -1.44 9.16 12.33
N LYS A 36 -0.74 9.35 13.45
CA LYS A 36 0.59 8.77 13.67
C LYS A 36 0.55 7.24 13.69
N ALA A 37 -0.42 6.65 14.41
CA ALA A 37 -0.58 5.21 14.46
C ALA A 37 -0.87 4.59 13.08
N ALA A 38 -1.75 5.23 12.30
CA ALA A 38 -2.08 4.78 10.95
C ALA A 38 -0.87 4.87 9.99
N LEU A 39 -0.08 5.95 10.07
CA LEU A 39 1.13 6.10 9.26
C LEU A 39 2.21 5.08 9.65
N ALA A 40 2.39 4.83 10.94
CA ALA A 40 3.29 3.79 11.44
C ALA A 40 2.86 2.40 10.95
N ALA A 41 1.55 2.10 11.01
CA ALA A 41 0.99 0.84 10.51
C ALA A 41 1.09 0.70 8.98
N SER A 42 0.89 1.78 8.22
CA SER A 42 1.05 1.77 6.75
C SER A 42 2.49 1.48 6.33
N ASN A 43 3.46 1.93 7.11
CA ASN A 43 4.89 1.68 6.89
C ASN A 43 5.36 0.36 7.52
N ALA A 44 4.52 -0.29 8.32
CA ALA A 44 4.87 -1.55 8.94
C ALA A 44 4.97 -2.65 7.88
N ARG A 45 6.09 -3.38 7.92
CA ARG A 45 6.30 -4.54 7.06
C ARG A 45 5.53 -5.72 7.65
N THR A 46 4.25 -5.81 7.33
CA THR A 46 3.40 -6.90 7.83
C THR A 46 3.80 -8.23 7.19
N PRO A 47 3.61 -9.37 7.88
CA PRO A 47 3.88 -10.69 7.34
C PRO A 47 3.20 -10.95 5.99
N GLU A 48 1.97 -10.47 5.83
CA GLU A 48 1.19 -10.61 4.59
C GLU A 48 1.84 -9.84 3.43
N ARG A 49 2.37 -8.63 3.68
CA ARG A 49 3.08 -7.85 2.66
C ARG A 49 4.37 -8.55 2.24
N VAL A 50 5.10 -9.16 3.18
CA VAL A 50 6.31 -9.95 2.87
C VAL A 50 5.94 -11.17 2.04
N GLU A 51 4.91 -11.90 2.46
CA GLU A 51 4.43 -13.09 1.76
C GLU A 51 4.00 -12.78 0.33
N VAL A 52 3.23 -11.71 0.10
CA VAL A 52 2.84 -11.27 -1.24
C VAL A 52 4.05 -10.97 -2.13
N VAL A 53 5.10 -10.35 -1.58
CA VAL A 53 6.33 -10.08 -2.35
C VAL A 53 7.05 -11.38 -2.70
N GLU A 54 7.17 -12.31 -1.77
CA GLU A 54 7.80 -13.61 -2.03
C GLU A 54 6.99 -14.46 -3.00
N LEU A 55 5.66 -14.45 -2.92
CA LEU A 55 4.79 -15.11 -3.89
C LEU A 55 4.97 -14.52 -5.30
N LYS A 56 5.03 -13.19 -5.43
CA LYS A 56 5.30 -12.54 -6.72
C LYS A 56 6.64 -12.96 -7.32
N LYS A 57 7.69 -13.09 -6.50
CA LYS A 57 8.99 -13.60 -6.95
C LYS A 57 8.90 -15.04 -7.42
N LYS A 58 8.20 -15.91 -6.69
CA LYS A 58 7.97 -17.31 -7.06
C LYS A 58 7.22 -17.42 -8.39
N VAL A 59 6.14 -16.66 -8.56
CA VAL A 59 5.37 -16.60 -9.82
C VAL A 59 6.29 -16.22 -10.99
N ALA A 60 7.06 -15.14 -10.86
CA ALA A 60 7.98 -14.71 -11.91
C ALA A 60 9.07 -15.76 -12.22
N ALA A 61 9.52 -16.54 -11.23
CA ALA A 61 10.48 -17.62 -11.45
C ALA A 61 9.84 -18.81 -12.20
N LEU A 62 8.59 -19.13 -11.85
CA LEU A 62 7.81 -20.19 -12.50
C LEU A 62 7.49 -19.82 -13.96
N GLU A 63 7.03 -18.60 -14.23
CA GLU A 63 6.75 -18.11 -15.58
C GLU A 63 7.98 -18.21 -16.49
N ARG A 64 9.15 -17.80 -16.00
CA ARG A 64 10.41 -17.94 -16.76
C ARG A 64 10.76 -19.40 -17.07
N THR A 65 10.51 -20.28 -16.11
CA THR A 65 10.82 -21.70 -16.25
C THR A 65 9.87 -22.38 -17.23
N LEU A 66 8.59 -22.03 -17.15
CA LEU A 66 7.58 -22.46 -18.10
C LEU A 66 7.95 -22.01 -19.52
N GLY A 67 8.27 -20.74 -19.71
CA GLY A 67 8.66 -20.22 -21.03
C GLY A 67 9.87 -20.94 -21.64
N ARG A 68 10.90 -21.26 -20.83
CA ARG A 68 12.04 -22.07 -21.30
C ARG A 68 11.60 -23.46 -21.77
N LYS A 69 10.74 -24.13 -20.99
CA LYS A 69 10.25 -25.47 -21.32
C LYS A 69 9.33 -25.48 -22.54
N THR A 70 8.49 -24.47 -22.70
CA THR A 70 7.67 -24.30 -23.91
C THR A 70 8.55 -24.15 -25.14
N TYR A 71 9.57 -23.30 -25.08
CA TYR A 71 10.51 -23.12 -26.19
C TYR A 71 11.28 -24.40 -26.55
N GLU A 72 11.78 -25.13 -25.54
CA GLU A 72 12.44 -26.43 -25.76
C GLU A 72 11.52 -27.43 -26.49
N LEU A 73 10.23 -27.46 -26.14
CA LEU A 73 9.25 -28.32 -26.79
C LEU A 73 8.92 -27.90 -28.23
N GLU A 74 8.84 -26.60 -28.50
CA GLU A 74 8.63 -26.07 -29.85
C GLU A 74 9.77 -26.48 -30.79
N VAL A 75 11.02 -26.25 -30.36
CA VAL A 75 12.22 -26.63 -31.12
C VAL A 75 12.26 -28.14 -31.35
N ALA A 76 11.97 -28.95 -30.32
CA ALA A 76 11.92 -30.40 -30.47
C ALA A 76 10.84 -30.85 -31.47
N GLY A 77 9.68 -30.18 -31.46
CA GLY A 77 8.60 -30.43 -32.41
C GLY A 77 8.97 -30.07 -33.85
N GLU A 78 9.66 -28.95 -34.08
CA GLU A 78 10.18 -28.55 -35.38
C GLU A 78 11.19 -29.56 -35.92
N LEU A 79 12.20 -29.91 -35.12
CA LEU A 79 13.21 -30.91 -35.48
C LEU A 79 12.60 -32.27 -35.84
N SER A 80 11.54 -32.68 -35.13
CA SER A 80 10.84 -33.93 -35.44
C SER A 80 10.07 -33.86 -36.77
N ARG A 81 9.52 -32.69 -37.14
CA ARG A 81 8.81 -32.52 -38.42
C ARG A 81 9.77 -32.48 -39.59
N ASP A 82 10.91 -31.80 -39.44
CA ASP A 82 11.93 -31.71 -40.48
C ASP A 82 12.57 -33.07 -40.81
N TRP A 83 12.47 -34.04 -39.89
CA TRP A 83 13.02 -35.39 -40.06
C TRP A 83 12.04 -36.39 -40.70
N THR A 84 10.79 -36.01 -40.96
CA THR A 84 9.74 -36.90 -41.54
C THR A 84 9.40 -36.47 -42.96
#